data_AF-A0A959YZB8-F1
#
_entry.id   AF-A0A959YZB8-F1
#
_cell.length_a   1.000
_cell.length_b   1.000
_cell.length_c   1.000
_cell.angle_alpha   90.00
_cell.angle_beta   90.00
_cell.angle_gamma   90.00
#
_symmetry.space_group_name_H-M   'P 1'
#
loop_
_entity.id
_entity.type
_entity.pdbx_description
1 polymer ?
#
loop_
_entity_poly.entity_id
_entity_poly.type
_entity_poly.pdbx_seq_one_letter_code
_entity_poly.pdbx_strand_id
1 'polypeptide(L)'
;MTGVLLASAWLAIFLFLAHRLSFFQLPGLSRWEISALLLLKVAASGALWAVYTFHYTDRASADLFKYFDDSAIMHDALRTHPADHFKMITGIGDDDPAIKENHYVRMNNWYRQYEGNLYNDSHTMIRYNALLRMVSFGHFSVHAVITAFLAFLGACAMFRALLPVLPGKERALAAVLFLVPSVLFWCSGVIKESLLLLGLGLLLYSWMSMVRGRIRSSHLALLLFSLYGLLFLKFYVLLCLLPGLVAWTWSARTGHKGAWWKFLSVHLAFVLIGLSVHLVFPGYDVIEILWTKQKDFIGMATGVNAGSFVMPDP
;
A
#
# COMPACT_ATOMS: atom_id res chain seq x y z
N MET A 1 6.22 -25.31 13.79
CA MET A 1 7.61 -24.89 14.11
C MET A 1 8.38 -24.39 12.89
N THR A 2 8.27 -25.05 11.73
CA THR A 2 8.96 -24.65 10.47
C THR A 2 8.72 -23.20 10.05
N GLY A 3 7.47 -22.72 10.06
CA GLY A 3 7.16 -21.34 9.64
C GLY A 3 7.78 -20.24 10.52
N VAL A 4 7.95 -20.50 11.82
CA VAL A 4 8.58 -19.55 12.75
C VAL A 4 10.10 -19.50 12.52
N LEU A 5 10.72 -20.67 12.29
CA LEU A 5 12.14 -20.73 11.95
C LEU A 5 12.44 -20.02 10.64
N LEU A 6 11.62 -20.23 9.60
CA LEU A 6 11.78 -19.57 8.32
C LEU A 6 11.57 -18.06 8.42
N ALA A 7 10.55 -17.62 9.18
CA ALA A 7 10.31 -16.20 9.43
C ALA A 7 11.48 -15.55 10.20
N SER A 8 12.06 -16.28 11.16
CA SER A 8 13.23 -15.81 11.93
C SER A 8 14.47 -15.70 11.04
N ALA A 9 14.67 -16.63 10.11
CA ALA A 9 15.76 -16.56 9.12
C ALA A 9 15.60 -15.33 8.21
N TRP A 10 14.39 -15.08 7.68
CA TRP A 10 14.11 -13.87 6.91
C TRP A 10 14.32 -12.59 7.72
N LEU A 11 13.88 -12.57 8.99
CA LEU A 11 14.12 -11.44 9.88
C LEU A 11 15.62 -11.19 10.07
N ALA A 12 16.42 -12.23 10.29
CA ALA A 12 17.88 -12.10 10.41
C ALA A 12 18.51 -11.52 9.14
N ILE A 13 18.07 -11.97 7.96
CA ILE A 13 18.51 -11.40 6.66
C ILE A 13 18.14 -9.92 6.59
N PHE A 14 16.92 -9.54 6.94
CA PHE A 14 16.48 -8.14 6.88
C PHE A 14 17.19 -7.23 7.88
N LEU A 15 17.47 -7.72 9.10
CA LEU A 15 18.31 -7.00 10.07
C LEU A 15 19.73 -6.81 9.54
N PHE A 16 20.31 -7.85 8.93
CA PHE A 16 21.61 -7.76 8.29
C PHE A 16 21.62 -6.73 7.15
N LEU A 17 20.62 -6.77 6.26
CA LEU A 17 20.48 -5.80 5.16
C LEU A 17 20.29 -4.37 5.69
N ALA A 18 19.49 -4.18 6.73
CA ALA A 18 19.31 -2.88 7.40
C ALA A 18 20.62 -2.36 7.99
N HIS A 19 21.47 -3.24 8.52
CA HIS A 19 22.77 -2.85 9.05
C HIS A 19 23.81 -2.55 7.97
N ARG A 20 23.76 -3.27 6.85
CA ARG A 20 24.78 -3.21 5.79
C ARG A 20 24.52 -2.14 4.73
N LEU A 21 23.27 -1.97 4.31
CA LEU A 21 22.97 -1.08 3.19
C LEU A 21 22.94 0.37 3.67
N SER A 22 23.66 1.24 2.94
CA SER A 22 23.71 2.67 3.23
C SER A 22 22.33 3.32 3.17
N PHE A 23 21.39 2.74 2.41
CA PHE A 23 20.01 3.19 2.33
C PHE A 23 19.30 3.20 3.69
N PHE A 24 19.60 2.28 4.59
CA PHE A 24 18.95 2.24 5.91
C PHE A 24 19.67 3.11 6.97
N GLN A 25 20.82 3.70 6.64
CA GLN A 25 21.57 4.58 7.54
C GLN A 25 20.93 5.98 7.56
N LEU A 26 19.89 6.16 8.38
CA LEU A 26 19.11 7.39 8.48
C LEU A 26 19.81 8.40 9.41
N PRO A 27 20.04 9.66 8.96
CA PRO A 27 20.62 10.69 9.83
C PRO A 27 19.83 10.88 11.13
N GLY A 28 20.52 11.09 12.24
CA GLY A 28 19.93 11.27 13.57
C GLY A 28 19.52 9.98 14.30
N LEU A 29 19.64 8.81 13.64
CA LEU A 29 19.39 7.50 14.22
C LEU A 29 20.64 6.61 14.14
N SER A 30 20.91 5.88 15.21
CA SER A 30 21.91 4.83 15.25
C SER A 30 21.43 3.55 14.56
N ARG A 31 22.37 2.67 14.18
CA ARG A 31 22.05 1.38 13.55
C ARG A 31 21.21 0.46 14.44
N TRP A 32 21.38 0.58 15.76
CA TRP A 32 20.60 -0.17 16.73
C TRP A 32 19.16 0.35 16.79
N GLU A 33 18.96 1.67 16.76
CA GLU A 33 17.61 2.25 16.68
C GLU A 33 16.89 1.82 15.39
N ILE A 34 17.56 1.84 14.24
CA ILE A 34 17.02 1.33 12.97
C ILE A 34 16.59 -0.14 13.08
N SER A 35 17.42 -0.96 13.71
CA SER A 35 17.12 -2.38 13.93
C SER A 35 15.94 -2.57 14.89
N ALA A 36 15.89 -1.78 15.97
CA ALA A 36 14.79 -1.77 16.94
C ALA A 36 13.47 -1.35 16.29
N LEU A 37 13.48 -0.35 15.40
CA LEU A 37 12.29 0.09 14.65
C LEU A 37 11.79 -1.02 13.71
N LEU A 38 12.68 -1.75 13.04
CA LEU A 38 12.28 -2.91 12.21
C LEU A 38 11.67 -4.03 13.08
N LEU A 39 12.30 -4.36 14.21
CA LEU A 39 11.78 -5.35 15.16
C LEU A 39 10.41 -4.95 15.71
N LEU A 40 10.23 -3.68 16.06
CA LEU A 40 8.96 -3.13 16.51
C LEU A 40 7.88 -3.27 15.44
N LYS A 41 8.23 -3.07 14.17
CA LYS A 41 7.32 -3.24 13.04
C LYS A 41 6.90 -4.70 12.84
N VAL A 42 7.83 -5.63 12.98
CA VAL A 42 7.53 -7.06 12.95
C VAL A 42 6.67 -7.48 14.14
N ALA A 43 6.96 -6.95 15.33
CA ALA A 43 6.13 -7.17 16.52
C ALA A 43 4.70 -6.63 16.32
N ALA A 44 4.54 -5.44 15.73
CA ALA A 44 3.23 -4.88 15.39
C ALA A 44 2.48 -5.74 14.35
N SER A 45 3.18 -6.33 13.38
CA SER A 45 2.60 -7.32 12.45
C SER A 45 2.07 -8.55 13.20
N GLY A 46 2.84 -9.07 14.16
CA GLY A 46 2.41 -10.15 15.05
C GLY A 46 1.23 -9.78 15.94
N ALA A 47 1.19 -8.55 16.46
CA ALA A 47 0.06 -8.04 17.23
C ALA A 47 -1.21 -7.95 16.38
N LEU A 48 -1.11 -7.45 15.14
CA LEU A 48 -2.25 -7.43 14.22
C LEU A 48 -2.75 -8.85 13.92
N TRP A 49 -1.84 -9.79 13.67
CA TRP A 49 -2.18 -11.20 13.52
C TRP A 49 -2.91 -11.76 14.74
N ALA A 50 -2.45 -11.45 15.95
CA ALA A 50 -3.09 -11.89 17.18
C ALA A 50 -4.52 -11.32 17.32
N VAL A 51 -4.74 -10.04 16.98
CA VAL A 51 -6.07 -9.42 17.00
C VAL A 51 -7.03 -10.12 16.03
N TYR A 52 -6.60 -10.38 14.79
CA TYR A 52 -7.43 -11.11 13.80
C TYR A 52 -7.51 -12.63 14.03
N THR A 53 -6.76 -13.17 14.99
CA THR A 53 -6.84 -14.59 15.34
C THR A 53 -7.68 -14.84 16.58
N PHE A 54 -7.55 -13.96 17.59
CA PHE A 54 -8.16 -14.17 18.90
C PHE A 54 -9.38 -13.27 19.18
N HIS A 55 -9.47 -12.12 18.52
CA HIS A 55 -10.59 -11.17 18.71
C HIS A 55 -11.57 -11.16 17.54
N TYR A 56 -11.07 -11.04 16.31
CA TYR A 56 -11.89 -11.10 15.09
C TYR A 56 -11.71 -12.46 14.42
N THR A 57 -12.34 -13.48 15.00
CA THR A 57 -12.10 -14.90 14.66
C THR A 57 -12.63 -15.32 13.29
N ASP A 58 -13.44 -14.50 12.63
CA ASP A 58 -13.88 -14.77 11.26
C ASP A 58 -12.75 -14.51 10.26
N ARG A 59 -12.04 -15.59 9.95
CA ARG A 59 -10.91 -15.60 9.02
C ARG A 59 -11.31 -15.19 7.60
N ALA A 60 -12.54 -15.49 7.16
CA ALA A 60 -12.98 -15.24 5.80
C ALA A 60 -13.18 -13.74 5.52
N SER A 61 -13.60 -12.98 6.53
CA SER A 61 -13.75 -11.51 6.43
C SER A 61 -12.48 -10.74 6.81
N ALA A 62 -11.53 -11.38 7.51
CA ALA A 62 -10.28 -10.74 7.93
C ALA A 62 -9.36 -10.41 6.74
N ASP A 63 -9.12 -9.12 6.50
CA ASP A 63 -8.23 -8.59 5.45
C ASP A 63 -6.83 -9.23 5.45
N LEU A 64 -6.37 -9.63 6.63
CA LEU A 64 -5.07 -10.28 6.84
C LEU A 64 -4.99 -11.68 6.20
N PHE A 65 -6.08 -12.44 6.26
CA PHE A 65 -6.11 -13.85 5.85
C PHE A 65 -6.82 -14.06 4.52
N LYS A 66 -7.87 -13.30 4.21
CA LYS A 66 -8.72 -13.55 3.05
C LYS A 66 -7.96 -13.57 1.72
N TYR A 67 -7.06 -12.61 1.50
CA TYR A 67 -6.21 -12.56 0.30
C TYR A 67 -5.08 -13.57 0.33
N PHE A 68 -4.58 -13.87 1.53
CA PHE A 68 -3.57 -14.89 1.71
C PHE A 68 -4.15 -16.27 1.37
N ASP A 69 -5.35 -16.61 1.83
CA ASP A 69 -5.99 -17.89 1.59
C ASP A 69 -6.34 -18.08 0.11
N ASP A 70 -6.95 -17.08 -0.54
CA ASP A 70 -7.24 -17.14 -1.99
C ASP A 70 -5.98 -17.30 -2.85
N SER A 71 -4.86 -16.73 -2.41
CA SER A 71 -3.57 -16.88 -3.12
C SER A 71 -3.02 -18.30 -3.10
N ALA A 72 -3.52 -19.19 -2.23
CA ALA A 72 -3.15 -20.60 -2.26
C ALA A 72 -3.57 -21.26 -3.57
N ILE A 73 -4.76 -20.93 -4.09
CA ILE A 73 -5.28 -21.49 -5.34
C ILE A 73 -4.36 -21.11 -6.51
N MET A 74 -3.94 -19.84 -6.59
CA MET A 74 -2.97 -19.40 -7.57
C MET A 74 -1.64 -20.14 -7.43
N HIS A 75 -1.15 -20.29 -6.21
CA HIS A 75 0.13 -20.94 -5.95
C HIS A 75 0.10 -22.44 -6.28
N ASP A 76 -0.98 -23.15 -5.97
CA ASP A 76 -1.14 -24.57 -6.25
C ASP A 76 -1.15 -24.86 -7.75
N ALA A 77 -1.70 -23.93 -8.55
CA ALA A 77 -1.64 -24.01 -10.01
C ALA A 77 -0.20 -24.06 -10.56
N LEU A 78 0.82 -23.58 -9.82
CA LEU A 78 2.21 -23.70 -10.25
C LEU A 78 2.65 -25.16 -10.44
N ARG A 79 2.05 -26.10 -9.69
CA ARG A 79 2.37 -27.53 -9.79
C ARG A 79 1.50 -28.27 -10.80
N THR A 80 0.22 -27.91 -10.91
CA THR A 80 -0.75 -28.62 -11.75
C THR A 80 -0.90 -28.01 -13.14
N HIS A 81 -0.93 -26.68 -13.23
CA HIS A 81 -1.15 -25.90 -14.46
C HIS A 81 -0.21 -24.67 -14.49
N PRO A 82 1.12 -24.85 -14.70
CA PRO A 82 2.09 -23.76 -14.56
C PRO A 82 1.81 -22.55 -15.44
N ALA A 83 1.28 -22.77 -16.66
CA ALA A 83 0.89 -21.69 -17.56
C ALA A 83 -0.21 -20.81 -16.95
N ASP A 84 -1.22 -21.43 -16.33
CA ASP A 84 -2.30 -20.70 -15.66
C ASP A 84 -1.78 -19.90 -14.48
N HIS A 85 -0.83 -20.45 -13.71
CA HIS A 85 -0.18 -19.70 -12.62
C HIS A 85 0.44 -18.38 -13.13
N PHE A 86 1.26 -18.43 -14.19
CA PHE A 86 1.90 -17.22 -14.72
C PHE A 86 0.90 -16.26 -15.36
N LYS A 87 -0.14 -16.76 -16.04
CA LYS A 87 -1.24 -15.93 -16.54
C LYS A 87 -1.95 -15.20 -15.40
N MET A 88 -2.34 -15.91 -14.34
CA MET A 88 -3.00 -15.35 -13.16
C MET A 88 -2.16 -14.31 -12.43
N ILE A 89 -0.85 -14.55 -12.30
CA ILE A 89 0.09 -13.61 -11.64
C ILE A 89 0.29 -12.34 -12.47
N THR A 90 0.46 -12.48 -13.79
CA THR A 90 0.74 -11.34 -14.68
C THR A 90 -0.52 -10.57 -15.08
N GLY A 91 -1.69 -11.21 -14.98
CA GLY A 91 -2.96 -10.71 -15.50
C GLY A 91 -3.14 -10.87 -17.01
N ILE A 92 -2.17 -11.50 -17.68
CA ILE A 92 -2.25 -11.71 -19.14
C ILE A 92 -3.24 -12.85 -19.41
N GLY A 93 -4.35 -12.52 -20.06
CA GLY A 93 -5.41 -13.48 -20.35
C GLY A 93 -6.32 -13.77 -19.15
N ASP A 94 -6.48 -12.82 -18.22
CA ASP A 94 -7.41 -12.93 -17.08
C ASP A 94 -8.86 -13.24 -17.50
N ASP A 95 -9.22 -12.93 -18.75
CA ASP A 95 -10.55 -13.15 -19.29
C ASP A 95 -10.82 -14.57 -19.81
N ASP A 96 -9.79 -15.42 -19.85
CA ASP A 96 -9.87 -16.82 -20.29
C ASP A 96 -10.92 -17.59 -19.45
N PRO A 97 -12.01 -18.11 -20.07
CA PRO A 97 -13.04 -18.86 -19.36
C PRO A 97 -12.49 -20.05 -18.57
N ALA A 98 -11.47 -20.72 -19.09
CA ALA A 98 -10.86 -21.86 -18.42
C ALA A 98 -10.17 -21.44 -17.10
N ILE A 99 -9.55 -20.25 -17.05
CA ILE A 99 -8.93 -19.75 -15.81
C ILE A 99 -10.01 -19.37 -14.80
N LYS A 100 -11.08 -18.72 -15.27
CA LYS A 100 -12.22 -18.31 -14.44
C LYS A 100 -12.87 -19.51 -13.75
N GLU A 101 -13.17 -20.55 -14.52
CA GLU A 101 -13.84 -21.76 -14.05
C GLU A 101 -12.95 -22.66 -13.19
N ASN A 102 -11.67 -22.81 -13.54
CA ASN A 102 -10.78 -23.72 -12.81
C ASN A 102 -10.18 -23.12 -11.54
N HIS A 103 -10.01 -21.79 -11.49
CA HIS A 103 -9.28 -21.11 -10.42
C HIS A 103 -10.07 -19.98 -9.77
N TYR A 104 -10.50 -18.96 -10.50
CA TYR A 104 -11.06 -17.73 -9.90
C TYR A 104 -12.38 -17.95 -9.17
N VAL A 105 -13.25 -18.84 -9.67
CA VAL A 105 -14.52 -19.17 -9.00
C VAL A 105 -14.32 -19.78 -7.60
N ARG A 106 -13.15 -20.35 -7.33
CA ARG A 106 -12.80 -20.94 -6.03
C ARG A 106 -12.24 -19.91 -5.04
N MET A 107 -11.93 -18.71 -5.49
CA MET A 107 -11.40 -17.62 -4.66
C MET A 107 -12.55 -16.77 -4.13
N ASN A 108 -12.62 -16.63 -2.81
CA ASN A 108 -13.75 -15.96 -2.14
C ASN A 108 -13.77 -14.44 -2.37
N ASN A 109 -12.60 -13.83 -2.59
CA ASN A 109 -12.43 -12.37 -2.66
C ASN A 109 -11.91 -11.90 -4.02
N TRP A 110 -11.88 -12.78 -5.02
CA TRP A 110 -11.52 -12.39 -6.39
C TRP A 110 -12.61 -11.53 -7.02
N TYR A 111 -13.87 -11.93 -6.87
CA TYR A 111 -15.02 -11.15 -7.28
C TYR A 111 -15.59 -10.38 -6.08
N ARG A 112 -16.02 -9.13 -6.28
CA ARG A 112 -16.68 -8.34 -5.23
C ARG A 112 -18.17 -8.64 -5.25
N GLN A 113 -18.80 -8.65 -4.08
CA GLN A 113 -20.26 -8.68 -3.98
C GLN A 113 -20.91 -7.44 -4.63
N TYR A 114 -20.21 -6.29 -4.57
CA TYR A 114 -20.59 -5.06 -5.26
C TYR A 114 -19.44 -4.67 -6.20
N GLU A 115 -19.52 -5.09 -7.46
CA GLU A 115 -18.59 -4.64 -8.48
C GLU A 115 -18.81 -3.16 -8.80
N GLY A 116 -17.72 -2.44 -8.98
CA GLY A 116 -17.74 -1.09 -9.52
C GLY A 116 -16.86 -1.03 -10.75
N ASN A 117 -16.96 0.05 -11.54
CA ASN A 117 -16.20 0.25 -12.78
C ASN A 117 -14.68 0.47 -12.58
N LEU A 118 -14.15 0.19 -11.38
CA LEU A 118 -12.78 0.44 -10.99
C LEU A 118 -12.11 -0.88 -10.62
N TYR A 119 -10.81 -0.97 -10.93
CA TYR A 119 -9.99 -2.15 -10.66
C TYR A 119 -10.16 -2.68 -9.22
N ASN A 120 -10.28 -4.01 -9.10
CA ASN A 120 -10.38 -4.66 -7.80
C ASN A 120 -8.99 -4.84 -7.18
N ASP A 121 -8.63 -3.94 -6.26
CA ASP A 121 -7.41 -3.97 -5.46
C ASP A 121 -7.19 -5.30 -4.67
N SER A 122 -8.22 -6.12 -4.50
CA SER A 122 -8.10 -7.49 -3.96
C SER A 122 -7.24 -8.38 -4.84
N HIS A 123 -7.32 -8.25 -6.18
CA HIS A 123 -6.50 -9.01 -7.12
C HIS A 123 -5.01 -8.76 -6.89
N THR A 124 -4.63 -7.51 -6.62
CA THR A 124 -3.24 -7.15 -6.32
C THR A 124 -2.74 -7.83 -5.05
N MET A 125 -3.56 -7.87 -3.99
CA MET A 125 -3.18 -8.55 -2.74
C MET A 125 -3.10 -10.08 -2.89
N ILE A 126 -4.00 -10.67 -3.68
CA ILE A 126 -3.98 -12.12 -3.95
C ILE A 126 -2.71 -12.47 -4.75
N ARG A 127 -2.40 -11.74 -5.82
CA ARG A 127 -1.17 -11.91 -6.61
C ARG A 127 0.10 -11.70 -5.78
N TYR A 128 0.13 -10.65 -4.96
CA TYR A 128 1.23 -10.39 -4.04
C TYR A 128 1.49 -11.57 -3.10
N ASN A 129 0.44 -12.09 -2.46
CA ASN A 129 0.58 -13.25 -1.58
C ASN A 129 0.96 -14.51 -2.37
N ALA A 130 0.47 -14.71 -3.58
CA ALA A 130 0.81 -15.87 -4.41
C ALA A 130 2.31 -15.86 -4.79
N LEU A 131 2.87 -14.70 -5.10
CA LEU A 131 4.31 -14.52 -5.31
C LEU A 131 5.10 -14.81 -4.03
N LEU A 132 4.65 -14.30 -2.89
CA LEU A 132 5.31 -14.58 -1.61
C LEU A 132 5.22 -16.04 -1.20
N ARG A 133 4.17 -16.78 -1.60
CA ARG A 133 4.05 -18.22 -1.34
C ARG A 133 5.20 -19.03 -1.93
N MET A 134 5.78 -18.58 -3.04
CA MET A 134 6.93 -19.23 -3.67
C MET A 134 8.18 -19.24 -2.76
N VAL A 135 8.33 -18.23 -1.90
CA VAL A 135 9.47 -18.11 -0.96
C VAL A 135 9.10 -18.46 0.47
N SER A 136 7.82 -18.36 0.84
CA SER A 136 7.33 -18.64 2.18
C SER A 136 6.91 -20.10 2.38
N PHE A 137 6.72 -20.84 1.30
CA PHE A 137 6.13 -22.18 1.29
C PHE A 137 4.73 -22.21 1.95
N GLY A 138 3.99 -21.12 1.84
CA GLY A 138 2.65 -20.99 2.42
C GLY A 138 2.65 -20.71 3.93
N HIS A 139 3.77 -20.33 4.53
CA HIS A 139 3.81 -19.91 5.94
C HIS A 139 3.49 -18.42 6.10
N PHE A 140 2.33 -18.13 6.72
CA PHE A 140 1.86 -16.76 6.96
C PHE A 140 2.86 -15.88 7.74
N SER A 141 3.56 -16.45 8.72
CA SER A 141 4.59 -15.74 9.51
C SER A 141 5.70 -15.14 8.64
N VAL A 142 6.05 -15.78 7.53
CA VAL A 142 7.05 -15.27 6.58
C VAL A 142 6.48 -14.09 5.80
N HIS A 143 5.21 -14.16 5.38
CA HIS A 143 4.53 -13.03 4.74
C HIS A 143 4.51 -11.82 5.67
N ALA A 144 4.20 -12.03 6.95
CA ALA A 144 4.19 -10.97 7.96
C ALA A 144 5.55 -10.27 8.07
N VAL A 145 6.65 -11.03 8.18
CA VAL A 145 8.01 -10.48 8.27
C VAL A 145 8.42 -9.75 6.98
N ILE A 146 8.17 -10.34 5.81
CA ILE A 146 8.50 -9.71 4.52
C ILE A 146 7.69 -8.43 4.33
N THR A 147 6.38 -8.46 4.59
CA THR A 147 5.51 -7.29 4.43
C THR A 147 5.89 -6.16 5.38
N ALA A 148 6.20 -6.50 6.65
CA ALA A 148 6.68 -5.53 7.62
C ALA A 148 7.99 -4.87 7.18
N PHE A 149 8.92 -5.64 6.61
CA PHE A 149 10.17 -5.11 6.05
C PHE A 149 9.94 -4.22 4.83
N LEU A 150 9.03 -4.59 3.92
CA LEU A 150 8.66 -3.74 2.77
C LEU A 150 8.07 -2.41 3.23
N ALA A 151 7.17 -2.43 4.21
CA ALA A 151 6.65 -1.20 4.79
C ALA A 151 7.71 -0.38 5.53
N PHE A 152 8.66 -1.04 6.20
CA PHE A 152 9.83 -0.39 6.80
C PHE A 152 10.71 0.30 5.75
N LEU A 153 10.98 -0.37 4.61
CA LEU A 153 11.68 0.21 3.47
C LEU A 153 10.97 1.46 2.94
N GLY A 154 9.64 1.41 2.82
CA GLY A 154 8.79 2.56 2.49
C GLY A 154 8.96 3.73 3.44
N ALA A 155 8.85 3.47 4.74
CA ALA A 155 9.04 4.50 5.77
C ALA A 155 10.45 5.12 5.74
N CYS A 156 11.50 4.30 5.55
CA CYS A 156 12.87 4.78 5.36
C CYS A 156 13.03 5.65 4.10
N ALA A 157 12.39 5.26 2.98
CA ALA A 157 12.37 6.04 1.75
C ALA A 157 11.69 7.40 1.97
N MET A 158 10.53 7.41 2.63
CA MET A 158 9.79 8.62 2.99
C MET A 158 10.60 9.54 3.91
N PHE A 159 11.28 8.97 4.91
CA PHE A 159 12.20 9.70 5.80
C PHE A 159 13.26 10.44 4.99
N ARG A 160 13.93 9.75 4.05
CA ARG A 160 14.97 10.35 3.20
C ARG A 160 14.42 11.39 2.23
N ALA A 161 13.19 11.21 1.77
CA ALA A 161 12.53 12.18 0.90
C ALA A 161 12.32 13.51 1.63
N LEU A 162 11.78 13.44 2.84
CA LEU A 162 11.32 14.59 3.63
C LEU A 162 12.43 15.27 4.43
N LEU A 163 13.44 14.53 4.91
CA LEU A 163 14.48 15.08 5.80
C LEU A 163 15.17 16.35 5.25
N PRO A 164 15.54 16.45 3.96
CA PRO A 164 16.19 17.67 3.45
C PRO A 164 15.30 18.92 3.46
N VAL A 165 13.98 18.76 3.67
CA VAL A 165 13.02 19.86 3.85
C VAL A 165 12.79 20.16 5.33
N LEU A 166 13.18 19.27 6.24
CA LEU A 166 12.97 19.35 7.68
C LEU A 166 14.30 19.20 8.45
N PRO A 167 15.31 20.08 8.22
CA PRO A 167 16.60 19.97 8.88
C PRO A 167 16.45 20.09 10.41
N GLY A 168 17.16 19.25 11.17
CA GLY A 168 17.11 19.24 12.64
C GLY A 168 15.85 18.59 13.23
N LYS A 169 15.00 17.98 12.39
CA LYS A 169 13.78 17.26 12.81
C LYS A 169 13.89 15.75 12.61
N GLU A 170 15.09 15.20 12.55
CA GLU A 170 15.37 13.79 12.32
C GLU A 170 14.56 12.89 13.28
N ARG A 171 14.65 13.16 14.59
CA ARG A 171 13.98 12.38 15.62
C ARG A 171 12.45 12.50 15.55
N ALA A 172 11.94 13.71 15.30
CA ALA A 172 10.51 13.95 15.17
C ALA A 172 9.93 13.25 13.92
N LEU A 173 10.65 13.32 12.80
CA LEU A 173 10.28 12.63 11.56
C LEU A 173 10.31 11.11 11.75
N ALA A 174 11.30 10.58 12.45
CA ALA A 174 11.35 9.16 12.80
C ALA A 174 10.15 8.75 13.68
N ALA A 175 9.81 9.55 14.69
CA ALA A 175 8.66 9.27 15.55
C ALA A 175 7.35 9.23 14.75
N VAL A 176 7.13 10.20 13.85
CA VAL A 176 5.93 10.23 12.99
C VAL A 176 5.84 9.01 12.08
N LEU A 177 6.96 8.63 11.45
CA LEU A 177 6.97 7.57 10.43
C LEU A 177 6.97 6.16 11.00
N PHE A 178 7.50 5.95 12.21
CA PHE A 178 7.69 4.62 12.76
C PHE A 178 6.95 4.35 14.08
N LEU A 179 6.60 5.39 14.86
CA LEU A 179 6.08 5.23 16.23
C LEU A 179 4.64 5.68 16.42
N VAL A 180 4.08 6.47 15.49
CA VAL A 180 2.65 6.82 15.56
C VAL A 180 1.83 5.54 15.55
N PRO A 181 0.98 5.27 16.58
CA PRO A 181 0.33 3.98 16.75
C PRO A 181 -0.44 3.51 15.50
N SER A 182 -1.16 4.42 14.84
CA SER A 182 -1.90 4.10 13.61
C SER A 182 -0.97 3.66 12.47
N VAL A 183 0.18 4.32 12.29
CA VAL A 183 1.14 3.96 11.23
C VAL A 183 1.83 2.64 11.57
N LEU A 184 2.23 2.47 12.83
CA LEU A 184 2.89 1.27 13.30
C LEU A 184 1.97 0.04 13.20
N PHE A 185 0.71 0.18 13.59
CA PHE A 185 -0.22 -0.95 13.60
C PHE A 185 -0.72 -1.28 12.19
N TRP A 186 -1.28 -0.31 11.46
CA TRP A 186 -1.94 -0.56 10.17
C TRP A 186 -0.97 -0.72 9.00
N CYS A 187 0.24 -0.18 9.07
CA CYS A 187 1.20 -0.33 7.98
C CYS A 187 2.19 -1.47 8.20
N SER A 188 1.93 -2.42 9.10
CA SER A 188 2.88 -3.52 9.41
C SER A 188 2.36 -4.92 9.11
N GLY A 189 1.06 -5.09 8.94
CA GLY A 189 0.42 -6.36 8.62
C GLY A 189 0.55 -6.78 7.15
N VAL A 190 0.08 -7.99 6.83
CA VAL A 190 -0.11 -8.47 5.45
C VAL A 190 -1.40 -7.87 4.86
N ILE A 191 -1.44 -6.53 4.78
CA ILE A 191 -2.59 -5.74 4.33
C ILE A 191 -2.14 -4.65 3.36
N LYS A 192 -3.11 -4.04 2.66
CA LYS A 192 -2.88 -3.09 1.57
C LYS A 192 -2.11 -1.85 2.03
N GLU A 193 -2.35 -1.39 3.24
CA GLU A 193 -1.75 -0.20 3.87
C GLU A 193 -0.22 -0.33 4.00
N SER A 194 0.28 -1.54 4.24
CA SER A 194 1.72 -1.81 4.30
C SER A 194 2.40 -1.61 2.94
N LEU A 195 1.78 -2.11 1.86
CA LEU A 195 2.27 -1.92 0.49
C LEU A 195 2.04 -0.49 0.00
N LEU A 196 0.97 0.17 0.47
CA LEU A 196 0.73 1.59 0.21
C LEU A 196 1.85 2.45 0.79
N LEU A 197 2.30 2.17 2.02
CA LEU A 197 3.42 2.87 2.64
C LEU A 197 4.74 2.67 1.86
N LEU A 198 4.98 1.47 1.34
CA LEU A 198 6.08 1.21 0.41
C LEU A 198 5.98 2.08 -0.84
N GLY A 199 4.84 2.03 -1.54
CA GLY A 199 4.61 2.78 -2.77
C GLY A 199 4.77 4.29 -2.57
N LEU A 200 4.13 4.85 -1.54
CA LEU A 200 4.23 6.28 -1.21
C LEU A 200 5.66 6.70 -0.86
N GLY A 201 6.35 5.92 -0.04
CA GLY A 201 7.72 6.23 0.36
C GLY A 201 8.68 6.24 -0.82
N LEU A 202 8.61 5.23 -1.70
CA LEU A 202 9.45 5.15 -2.90
C LEU A 202 9.09 6.24 -3.92
N LEU A 203 7.80 6.56 -4.08
CA LEU A 203 7.35 7.64 -4.95
C LEU A 203 7.92 8.98 -4.48
N LEU A 204 7.74 9.34 -3.21
CA LEU A 204 8.24 10.61 -2.68
C LEU A 204 9.76 10.67 -2.73
N TYR A 205 10.45 9.56 -2.40
CA TYR A 205 11.91 9.48 -2.46
C TYR A 205 12.44 9.73 -3.88
N SER A 206 11.89 9.04 -4.88
CA SER A 206 12.30 9.21 -6.28
C SER A 206 11.92 10.59 -6.82
N TRP A 207 10.68 11.02 -6.62
CA TRP A 207 10.17 12.31 -7.09
C TRP A 207 10.98 13.48 -6.53
N MET A 208 11.12 13.57 -5.21
CA MET A 208 11.84 14.68 -4.57
C MET A 208 13.33 14.66 -4.90
N SER A 209 13.94 13.49 -5.11
CA SER A 209 15.33 13.40 -5.58
C SER A 209 15.49 13.94 -7.00
N MET A 210 14.55 13.63 -7.90
CA MET A 210 14.55 14.13 -9.27
C MET A 210 14.33 15.65 -9.32
N VAL A 211 13.39 16.19 -8.52
CA VAL A 211 13.14 17.64 -8.44
C VAL A 211 14.37 18.41 -7.96
N ARG A 212 15.19 17.82 -7.08
CA ARG A 212 16.47 18.39 -6.61
C ARG A 212 17.64 18.19 -7.59
N GLY A 213 17.38 17.71 -8.81
CA GLY A 213 18.41 17.50 -9.84
C GLY A 213 19.26 16.24 -9.65
N ARG A 214 18.95 15.36 -8.68
CA ARG A 214 19.68 14.10 -8.46
C ARG A 214 19.08 12.97 -9.32
N ILE A 215 18.93 13.18 -10.62
CA ILE A 215 18.30 12.19 -11.51
C ILE A 215 19.27 11.02 -11.74
N ARG A 216 18.80 9.80 -11.47
CA ARG A 216 19.50 8.53 -11.75
C ARG A 216 18.50 7.56 -12.34
N SER A 217 18.96 6.60 -13.15
CA SER A 217 18.09 5.54 -13.71
C SER A 217 17.33 4.78 -12.63
N SER A 218 17.94 4.58 -11.46
CA SER A 218 17.29 3.97 -10.30
C SER A 218 16.11 4.79 -9.77
N HIS A 219 16.17 6.13 -9.79
CA HIS A 219 15.05 6.96 -9.38
C HIS A 219 13.88 6.86 -10.36
N LEU A 220 14.16 6.80 -11.67
CA LEU A 220 13.12 6.59 -12.68
C LEU A 220 12.46 5.21 -12.52
N ALA A 221 13.26 4.16 -12.33
CA ALA A 221 12.74 2.81 -12.11
C ALA A 221 11.87 2.73 -10.85
N LEU A 222 12.33 3.31 -9.73
CA LEU A 222 11.55 3.38 -8.49
C LEU A 222 10.26 4.21 -8.65
N LEU A 223 10.30 5.30 -9.41
CA LEU A 223 9.13 6.11 -9.69
C LEU A 223 8.10 5.30 -10.48
N LEU A 224 8.49 4.67 -11.58
CA LEU A 224 7.59 3.83 -12.40
C LEU A 224 7.03 2.66 -11.60
N PHE A 225 7.86 1.97 -10.81
CA PHE A 225 7.42 0.90 -9.92
C PHE A 225 6.39 1.41 -8.90
N SER A 226 6.64 2.57 -8.28
CA SER A 226 5.73 3.14 -7.29
C SER A 226 4.40 3.62 -7.91
N LEU A 227 4.43 4.22 -9.10
CA LEU A 227 3.22 4.63 -9.82
C LEU A 227 2.38 3.42 -10.22
N TYR A 228 3.01 2.38 -10.76
CA TYR A 228 2.35 1.12 -11.07
C TYR A 228 1.71 0.51 -9.81
N GLY A 229 2.48 0.34 -8.73
CA GLY A 229 1.97 -0.22 -7.49
C GLY A 229 0.81 0.58 -6.89
N LEU A 230 0.90 1.91 -6.85
CA LEU A 230 -0.16 2.76 -6.30
C LEU A 230 -1.42 2.77 -7.17
N LEU A 231 -1.29 2.67 -8.50
CA LEU A 231 -2.43 2.59 -9.42
C LEU A 231 -3.29 1.36 -9.12
N PHE A 232 -2.67 0.20 -8.92
CA PHE A 232 -3.37 -1.06 -8.68
C PHE A 232 -3.76 -1.30 -7.20
N LEU A 233 -3.06 -0.67 -6.25
CA LEU A 233 -3.44 -0.70 -4.85
C LEU A 233 -4.57 0.29 -4.53
N LYS A 234 -4.31 1.59 -4.72
CA LYS A 234 -5.22 2.69 -4.35
C LYS A 234 -4.98 3.91 -5.24
N PHE A 235 -5.49 3.87 -6.48
CA PHE A 235 -5.29 4.95 -7.45
C PHE A 235 -5.72 6.34 -6.94
N TYR A 236 -6.78 6.41 -6.11
CA TYR A 236 -7.26 7.67 -5.54
C TYR A 236 -6.21 8.34 -4.65
N VAL A 237 -5.32 7.57 -4.01
CA VAL A 237 -4.20 8.13 -3.22
C VAL A 237 -3.24 8.89 -4.14
N LEU A 238 -2.99 8.38 -5.35
CA LEU A 238 -2.19 9.08 -6.35
C LEU A 238 -2.90 10.37 -6.78
N LEU A 239 -4.21 10.32 -7.05
CA LEU A 239 -4.99 11.51 -7.41
C LEU A 239 -4.93 12.59 -6.33
N CYS A 240 -5.05 12.22 -5.04
CA CYS A 240 -4.90 13.15 -3.93
C CYS A 240 -3.47 13.71 -3.80
N LEU A 241 -2.45 12.93 -4.17
CA LEU A 241 -1.05 13.33 -4.05
C LEU A 241 -0.58 14.24 -5.20
N LEU A 242 -1.15 14.09 -6.39
CA LEU A 242 -0.75 14.82 -7.60
C LEU A 242 -0.73 16.35 -7.44
N PRO A 243 -1.77 17.02 -6.91
CA PRO A 243 -1.73 18.48 -6.69
C PRO A 243 -0.53 18.90 -5.83
N GLY A 244 -0.24 18.14 -4.77
CA GLY A 244 0.89 18.38 -3.88
C GLY A 244 2.24 18.23 -4.60
N LEU A 245 2.40 17.20 -5.43
CA LEU A 245 3.63 16.97 -6.21
C LEU A 245 3.86 18.07 -7.25
N VAL A 246 2.80 18.49 -7.95
CA VAL A 246 2.86 19.56 -8.95
C VAL A 246 3.20 20.89 -8.27
N ALA A 247 2.48 21.26 -7.21
CA ALA A 247 2.73 22.48 -6.46
C ALA A 247 4.14 22.51 -5.84
N TRP A 248 4.57 21.39 -5.26
CA TRP A 248 5.93 21.24 -4.73
C TRP A 248 6.99 21.42 -5.83
N THR A 249 6.81 20.79 -6.98
CA THR A 249 7.76 20.89 -8.10
C THR A 249 7.86 22.32 -8.61
N TRP A 250 6.71 22.99 -8.79
CA TRP A 250 6.67 24.39 -9.20
C TRP A 250 7.37 25.28 -8.16
N SER A 251 7.06 25.10 -6.87
CA SER A 251 7.67 25.85 -5.77
C SER A 251 9.18 25.63 -5.70
N ALA A 252 9.65 24.39 -5.75
CA ALA A 252 11.08 24.05 -5.65
C ALA A 252 11.88 24.63 -6.83
N ARG A 253 11.36 24.56 -8.05
CA ARG A 253 12.05 25.10 -9.25
C ARG A 253 12.13 26.62 -9.31
N THR A 254 11.38 27.32 -8.46
CA THR A 254 11.29 28.79 -8.44
C THR A 254 11.79 29.37 -7.12
N GLY A 255 12.62 28.62 -6.39
CA GLY A 255 13.24 29.08 -5.14
C GLY A 255 12.23 29.32 -4.02
N HIS A 256 11.12 28.59 -4.00
CA HIS A 256 10.07 28.63 -2.97
C HIS A 256 9.34 29.98 -2.78
N LYS A 257 9.58 30.97 -3.64
CA LYS A 257 8.89 32.27 -3.60
C LYS A 257 7.38 32.09 -3.79
N GLY A 258 6.55 32.64 -2.91
CA GLY A 258 5.09 32.54 -3.05
C GLY A 258 4.55 31.09 -3.02
N ALA A 259 5.20 30.18 -2.28
CA ALA A 259 4.79 28.78 -2.19
C ALA A 259 3.30 28.61 -1.83
N TRP A 260 2.79 29.41 -0.89
CA TRP A 260 1.38 29.41 -0.50
C TRP A 260 0.43 29.60 -1.70
N TRP A 261 0.67 30.61 -2.52
CA TRP A 261 -0.15 30.88 -3.70
C TRP A 261 -0.04 29.77 -4.75
N LYS A 262 1.15 29.19 -4.93
CA LYS A 262 1.35 28.07 -5.87
C LYS A 262 0.57 26.84 -5.44
N PHE A 263 0.61 26.51 -4.14
CA PHE A 263 -0.19 25.42 -3.59
C PHE A 263 -1.67 25.70 -3.75
N LEU A 264 -2.15 26.88 -3.37
CA LEU A 264 -3.55 27.26 -3.49
C LEU A 264 -4.04 27.17 -4.94
N SER A 265 -3.33 27.80 -5.89
CA SER A 265 -3.71 27.81 -7.30
C SER A 265 -3.75 26.41 -7.90
N VAL A 266 -2.77 25.55 -7.59
CA VAL A 266 -2.73 24.18 -8.12
C VAL A 266 -3.88 23.34 -7.52
N HIS A 267 -4.14 23.41 -6.21
CA HIS A 267 -5.24 22.66 -5.61
C HIS A 267 -6.59 23.16 -6.12
N LEU A 268 -6.78 24.47 -6.23
CA LEU A 268 -8.00 25.04 -6.80
C LEU A 268 -8.20 24.59 -8.25
N ALA A 269 -7.15 24.60 -9.07
CA ALA A 269 -7.23 24.10 -10.44
C ALA A 269 -7.64 22.62 -10.49
N PHE A 270 -7.06 21.74 -9.67
CA PHE A 270 -7.43 20.33 -9.62
C PHE A 270 -8.87 20.11 -9.14
N VAL A 271 -9.35 20.88 -8.16
CA VAL A 271 -10.75 20.84 -7.72
C VAL A 271 -11.68 21.26 -8.84
N LEU A 272 -11.39 22.38 -9.51
CA LEU A 272 -12.20 22.87 -10.63
C LEU A 272 -12.22 21.87 -11.79
N ILE A 273 -11.07 21.28 -12.15
CA ILE A 273 -10.98 20.21 -13.16
C ILE A 273 -11.84 19.01 -12.75
N GLY A 274 -11.76 18.56 -11.50
CA GLY A 274 -12.55 17.45 -10.99
C GLY A 274 -14.05 17.71 -11.08
N LEU A 275 -14.51 18.88 -10.63
CA LEU A 275 -15.92 19.28 -10.72
C LEU A 275 -16.40 19.44 -12.16
N SER A 276 -15.50 19.79 -13.08
CA SER A 276 -15.82 20.01 -14.49
C SER A 276 -15.67 18.77 -15.37
N VAL A 277 -15.27 17.61 -14.81
CA VAL A 277 -14.95 16.42 -15.61
C VAL A 277 -16.15 15.88 -16.38
N HIS A 278 -17.37 16.10 -15.85
CA HIS A 278 -18.63 15.75 -16.49
C HIS A 278 -18.86 16.45 -17.84
N LEU A 279 -18.27 17.63 -18.06
CA LEU A 279 -18.37 18.36 -19.33
C LEU A 279 -17.71 17.61 -20.49
N VAL A 280 -16.68 16.80 -20.19
CA VAL A 280 -15.96 15.98 -21.18
C VAL A 280 -16.46 14.54 -21.15
N PHE A 281 -16.78 14.03 -19.97
CA PHE A 281 -17.29 12.68 -19.76
C PHE A 281 -18.64 12.74 -19.03
N PRO A 282 -19.78 12.87 -19.74
CA PRO A 282 -21.09 13.10 -19.15
C PRO A 282 -21.52 12.10 -18.07
N GLY A 283 -20.98 10.87 -18.07
CA GLY A 283 -21.24 9.86 -17.04
C GLY A 283 -20.39 9.97 -15.76
N TYR A 284 -19.58 11.03 -15.61
CA TYR A 284 -18.66 11.22 -14.47
C TYR A 284 -18.95 12.53 -13.73
N ASP A 285 -20.19 12.75 -13.32
CA ASP A 285 -20.50 13.81 -12.36
C ASP A 285 -19.95 13.43 -10.98
N VAL A 286 -18.93 14.17 -10.52
CA VAL A 286 -18.27 13.89 -9.24
C VAL A 286 -19.22 14.08 -8.06
N ILE A 287 -20.14 15.06 -8.12
CA ILE A 287 -21.11 15.31 -7.05
C ILE A 287 -22.12 14.15 -6.99
N GLU A 288 -22.61 13.69 -8.14
CA GLU A 288 -23.51 12.55 -8.21
C GLU A 288 -22.85 11.24 -7.75
N ILE A 289 -21.59 11.00 -8.14
CA ILE A 289 -20.82 9.85 -7.69
C ILE A 289 -20.65 9.87 -6.17
N LEU A 290 -20.30 11.02 -5.59
CA LEU A 290 -20.14 11.16 -4.13
C LEU A 290 -21.47 10.93 -3.39
N TRP A 291 -22.56 11.49 -3.90
CA TRP A 291 -23.90 11.30 -3.38
C TRP A 291 -24.32 9.81 -3.41
N THR A 292 -24.12 9.16 -4.55
CA THR A 292 -24.43 7.73 -4.74
C THR A 292 -23.62 6.87 -3.77
N LYS A 293 -22.31 7.12 -3.66
CA LYS A 293 -21.45 6.41 -2.72
C LYS A 293 -21.88 6.59 -1.28
N GLN A 294 -22.25 7.81 -0.88
CA GLN A 294 -22.76 8.07 0.46
C GLN A 294 -24.02 7.25 0.75
N LYS A 295 -24.99 7.25 -0.18
CA LYS A 295 -26.21 6.46 -0.06
C LYS A 295 -25.92 4.96 0.04
N ASP A 296 -25.03 4.44 -0.81
CA ASP A 296 -24.61 3.04 -0.79
C ASP A 296 -23.98 2.65 0.56
N PHE A 297 -23.11 3.50 1.11
CA PHE A 297 -22.48 3.27 2.42
C PHE A 297 -23.48 3.31 3.57
N ILE A 298 -24.46 4.21 3.54
CA ILE A 298 -25.55 4.25 4.53
C ILE A 298 -26.38 2.96 4.43
N GLY A 299 -26.74 2.54 3.20
CA GLY A 299 -27.48 1.30 2.97
C GLY A 299 -26.73 0.06 3.44
N MET A 300 -25.43 -0.01 3.18
CA MET A 300 -24.57 -1.11 3.65
C MET A 300 -24.45 -1.10 5.18
N ALA A 301 -24.16 0.06 5.79
CA ALA A 301 -24.00 0.18 7.24
C ALA A 301 -25.27 -0.20 8.01
N THR A 302 -26.43 0.20 7.51
CA THR A 302 -27.74 -0.21 8.05
C THR A 302 -28.01 -1.70 7.81
N GLY A 303 -27.74 -2.21 6.61
CA GLY A 303 -27.95 -3.62 6.27
C GLY A 303 -27.12 -4.61 7.09
N VAL A 304 -25.88 -4.25 7.46
CA VAL A 304 -25.00 -5.09 8.30
C VAL A 304 -25.09 -4.77 9.79
N ASN A 305 -25.98 -3.84 10.21
CA ASN A 305 -26.07 -3.33 11.58
C ASN A 305 -24.69 -2.91 12.12
N ALA A 306 -23.97 -2.08 11.36
CA ALA A 306 -22.62 -1.67 11.72
C ALA A 306 -22.62 -0.91 13.06
N GLY A 307 -21.90 -1.44 14.06
CA GLY A 307 -21.82 -0.82 15.40
C GLY A 307 -21.16 0.57 15.43
N SER A 308 -20.49 0.98 14.35
CA SER A 308 -19.90 2.31 14.18
C SER A 308 -20.81 3.30 13.44
N PHE A 309 -22.02 2.90 13.06
CA PHE A 309 -22.92 3.75 12.30
C PHE A 309 -23.54 4.82 13.20
N VAL A 310 -23.31 6.08 12.85
CA VAL A 310 -23.91 7.25 13.50
C VAL A 310 -24.70 7.99 12.43
N MET A 311 -26.03 7.99 12.55
CA MET A 311 -26.87 8.82 11.69
C MET A 311 -26.67 10.28 12.06
N PRO A 312 -26.45 11.18 11.09
CA PRO A 312 -26.69 12.60 11.31
C PRO A 312 -28.16 12.77 11.71
N ASP A 313 -28.44 13.53 12.76
CA ASP A 313 -29.81 13.92 13.09
C ASP A 313 -30.45 14.62 11.86
N PRO A 314 -31.72 14.31 11.54
CA PRO A 314 -32.41 14.78 10.35
C PRO A 314 -32.59 16.30 10.25
#